data_AF-A0A821QHJ1-F1
#
_entry.id   AF-A0A821QHJ1-F1
#
_cell.length_a   1.000
_cell.length_b   1.000
_cell.length_c   1.000
_cell.angle_alpha   90.00
_cell.angle_beta   90.00
_cell.angle_gamma   90.00
#
_symmetry.space_group_name_H-M   'P 1'
#
loop_
_entity.id
_entity.type
_entity.pdbx_description
1 polymer ?
#
loop_
_entity_poly.entity_id
_entity_poly.type
_entity_poly.pdbx_seq_one_letter_code
_entity_poly.pdbx_strand_id
1 'polypeptide(L)'
;MNMIQLKTPRKIPGRPSIQLSEEADDEIRVQFHLLLAEKIYPTIAILLERLLSAHKDFPVRSETTLRQHIHRLGFTYQMTSKIDEVAQEFDVQIVRHPVRHCSLNPIELAWAALKDYIRKNNTNFTMSSVYELAAEFIAGFDDKAAQDAIRHAEKLEVTYKTADNFVENIVEPQSIDDVSDTEIDNLSDDSDDSTDI
;
A
#
# COMPACT_ATOMS: atom_id res chain seq x y z
N MET A 1 -31.15 -42.58 -24.65
CA MET A 1 -30.47 -41.71 -23.67
C MET A 1 -30.69 -40.26 -24.09
N ASN A 2 -31.51 -39.49 -23.39
CA ASN A 2 -31.65 -38.05 -23.64
C ASN A 2 -30.57 -37.30 -22.87
N MET A 3 -29.69 -36.58 -23.58
CA MET A 3 -28.68 -35.72 -22.95
C MET A 3 -29.32 -34.38 -22.59
N ILE A 4 -29.37 -34.08 -21.29
CA ILE A 4 -29.80 -32.78 -20.78
C ILE A 4 -28.64 -31.81 -21.03
N GLN A 5 -28.81 -30.85 -21.93
CA GLN A 5 -27.86 -29.75 -22.08
C GLN A 5 -28.10 -28.67 -21.01
N LEU A 6 -27.12 -28.44 -20.15
CA LEU A 6 -27.09 -27.33 -19.21
C LEU A 6 -26.70 -26.05 -19.97
N LYS A 7 -27.54 -25.00 -19.87
CA LYS A 7 -27.23 -23.66 -20.41
C LYS A 7 -26.39 -22.88 -19.41
N THR A 8 -25.40 -22.13 -19.89
CA THR A 8 -24.60 -21.22 -19.06
C THR A 8 -25.50 -20.18 -18.38
N PRO A 9 -25.20 -19.82 -17.11
CA PRO A 9 -25.98 -18.82 -16.38
C PRO A 9 -25.94 -17.48 -17.13
N ARG A 10 -27.11 -16.85 -17.29
CA ARG A 10 -27.19 -15.53 -17.94
C ARG A 10 -26.34 -14.52 -17.17
N LYS A 11 -25.50 -13.77 -17.88
CA LYS A 11 -24.86 -12.56 -17.37
C LYS A 11 -25.96 -11.63 -16.84
N ILE A 12 -26.01 -11.46 -15.52
CA ILE A 12 -26.93 -10.50 -14.89
C ILE A 12 -26.39 -9.11 -15.21
N PRO A 13 -27.18 -8.20 -15.82
CA PRO A 13 -26.72 -6.85 -16.06
C PRO A 13 -26.31 -6.21 -14.73
N GLY A 14 -25.16 -5.52 -14.72
CA GLY A 14 -24.67 -4.83 -13.54
C GLY A 14 -25.74 -3.92 -12.95
N ARG A 15 -25.89 -3.92 -11.62
CA ARG A 15 -26.86 -3.06 -10.93
C ARG A 15 -26.60 -1.60 -11.33
N PRO A 16 -27.62 -0.84 -11.76
CA PRO A 16 -27.43 0.57 -12.10
C PRO A 16 -26.86 1.32 -10.88
N SER A 17 -25.93 2.24 -11.12
CA SER A 17 -25.37 3.07 -10.06
C SER A 17 -26.49 3.87 -9.41
N ILE A 18 -26.74 3.65 -8.12
CA ILE A 18 -27.69 4.46 -7.36
C ILE A 18 -27.18 5.89 -7.41
N GLN A 19 -27.95 6.80 -7.99
CA GLN A 19 -27.71 8.23 -7.85
C GLN A 19 -28.34 8.67 -6.53
N LEU A 20 -27.55 9.32 -5.68
CA LEU A 20 -28.06 9.92 -4.46
C LEU A 20 -28.81 11.21 -4.78
N SER A 21 -29.71 11.63 -3.90
CA SER A 21 -30.28 12.97 -3.96
C SER A 21 -29.22 14.01 -3.61
N GLU A 22 -29.40 15.24 -4.10
CA GLU A 22 -28.53 16.37 -3.77
C GLU A 22 -28.44 16.60 -2.25
N GLU A 23 -29.55 16.42 -1.54
CA GLU A 23 -29.61 16.49 -0.07
C GLU A 23 -28.70 15.44 0.62
N ALA A 24 -28.65 14.21 0.08
CA ALA A 24 -27.81 13.16 0.64
C ALA A 24 -26.32 13.40 0.33
N ASP A 25 -26.01 13.97 -0.82
CA ASP A 25 -24.66 14.40 -1.18
C ASP A 25 -24.19 15.55 -0.26
N ASP A 26 -25.04 16.52 0.03
CA ASP A 26 -24.75 17.61 0.96
C ASP A 26 -24.54 17.12 2.39
N GLU A 27 -25.34 16.16 2.85
CA GLU A 27 -25.15 15.56 4.17
C GLU A 27 -23.78 14.86 4.29
N ILE A 28 -23.34 14.14 3.24
CA ILE A 28 -21.99 13.55 3.19
C ILE A 28 -20.94 14.65 3.34
N ARG A 29 -21.08 15.77 2.63
CA ARG A 29 -20.14 16.90 2.73
C ARG A 29 -20.10 17.50 4.13
N VAL A 30 -21.26 17.75 4.71
CA VAL A 30 -21.39 18.35 6.05
C VAL A 30 -20.73 17.46 7.09
N GLN A 31 -21.07 16.17 7.15
CA GLN A 31 -20.49 15.26 8.15
C GLN A 31 -18.99 15.06 7.97
N PHE A 32 -18.51 15.04 6.72
CA PHE A 32 -17.07 15.00 6.44
C PHE A 32 -16.34 16.24 6.99
N HIS A 33 -16.87 17.45 6.76
CA HIS A 33 -16.27 18.68 7.26
C HIS A 33 -16.37 18.84 8.78
N LEU A 34 -17.45 18.33 9.41
CA LEU A 34 -17.58 18.32 10.86
C LEU A 34 -16.50 17.44 11.54
N LEU A 35 -16.20 16.27 10.97
CA LEU A 35 -15.10 15.43 11.46
C LEU A 35 -13.75 16.17 11.43
N LEU A 36 -13.47 16.91 10.35
CA LEU A 36 -12.27 17.72 10.24
C LEU A 36 -12.23 18.87 11.26
N ALA A 37 -13.37 19.54 11.49
CA ALA A 37 -13.48 20.61 12.50
C ALA A 37 -13.21 20.09 13.93
N GLU A 38 -13.61 18.84 14.19
CA GLU A 38 -13.36 18.12 15.45
C GLU A 38 -11.94 17.55 15.54
N LYS A 39 -11.09 17.77 14.53
CA LYS A 39 -9.73 17.21 14.40
C LYS A 39 -9.71 15.68 14.40
N ILE A 40 -10.79 15.05 13.94
CA ILE A 40 -10.92 13.61 13.76
C ILE A 40 -10.66 13.29 12.28
N TYR A 41 -9.81 12.31 12.01
CA TYR A 41 -9.52 11.89 10.65
C TYR A 41 -10.74 11.17 10.04
N PRO A 42 -11.33 11.66 8.93
CA PRO A 42 -12.57 11.12 8.38
C PRO A 42 -12.30 9.85 7.56
N THR A 43 -12.19 8.71 8.25
CA THR A 43 -12.20 7.40 7.57
C THR A 43 -13.60 7.09 7.05
N ILE A 44 -13.68 6.23 6.02
CA ILE A 44 -14.97 5.82 5.44
C ILE A 44 -15.87 5.18 6.51
N ALA A 45 -15.31 4.35 7.39
CA ALA A 45 -16.04 3.70 8.48
C ALA A 45 -16.61 4.72 9.48
N ILE A 46 -15.80 5.67 9.95
CA ILE A 46 -16.22 6.71 10.91
C ILE A 46 -17.30 7.60 10.29
N LEU A 47 -17.12 7.98 9.03
CA LEU A 47 -18.09 8.81 8.32
C LEU A 47 -19.41 8.06 8.11
N LEU A 48 -19.36 6.78 7.74
CA LEU A 48 -20.57 5.96 7.60
C LEU A 48 -21.30 5.82 8.93
N GLU A 49 -20.60 5.51 10.01
CA GLU A 49 -21.18 5.43 11.36
C GLU A 49 -21.87 6.74 11.75
N ARG A 50 -21.20 7.87 11.49
CA ARG A 50 -21.72 9.20 11.78
C ARG A 50 -22.95 9.55 10.96
N LEU A 51 -22.94 9.24 9.66
CA LEU A 51 -24.09 9.44 8.76
C LEU A 51 -25.30 8.62 9.23
N LEU A 52 -25.10 7.36 9.60
CA LEU A 52 -26.15 6.48 10.10
C LEU A 52 -26.66 6.87 11.49
N SER A 53 -25.80 7.48 12.30
CA SER A 53 -26.15 8.01 13.62
C SER A 53 -26.97 9.30 13.53
N ALA A 54 -26.61 10.19 12.60
CA ALA A 54 -27.34 11.44 12.34
C ALA A 54 -28.67 11.18 11.64
N HIS A 55 -28.68 10.29 10.64
CA HIS A 55 -29.84 9.98 9.80
C HIS A 55 -30.02 8.47 9.69
N LYS A 56 -30.91 7.91 10.52
CA LYS A 56 -31.19 6.46 10.53
C LYS A 56 -31.65 5.90 9.21
N ASP A 57 -32.25 6.73 8.35
CA ASP A 57 -32.79 6.37 7.03
C ASP A 57 -31.86 6.73 5.87
N PHE A 58 -30.58 7.02 6.15
CA PHE A 58 -29.61 7.37 5.11
C PHE A 58 -29.50 6.25 4.04
N PRO A 59 -29.48 6.60 2.74
CA PRO A 59 -29.54 5.64 1.63
C PRO A 59 -28.29 4.77 1.48
N VAL A 60 -27.14 5.19 2.00
CA VAL A 60 -25.88 4.44 1.91
C VAL A 60 -25.63 3.65 3.19
N ARG A 61 -25.49 2.33 3.07
CA ARG A 61 -25.23 1.41 4.20
C ARG A 61 -23.89 0.68 4.13
N SER A 62 -23.23 0.72 2.97
CA SER A 62 -21.96 0.03 2.73
C SER A 62 -20.82 1.03 2.60
N GLU A 63 -19.67 0.72 3.20
CA GLU A 63 -18.44 1.50 3.05
C GLU A 63 -18.01 1.60 1.58
N THR A 64 -18.15 0.53 0.79
CA THR A 64 -17.78 0.53 -0.62
C THR A 64 -18.63 1.50 -1.43
N THR A 65 -19.93 1.55 -1.15
CA THR A 65 -20.85 2.50 -1.79
C THR A 65 -20.54 3.93 -1.34
N LEU A 66 -20.31 4.16 -0.05
CA LEU A 66 -19.93 5.48 0.46
C LEU A 66 -18.63 5.97 -0.18
N ARG A 67 -17.62 5.11 -0.30
CA ARG A 67 -16.35 5.42 -0.97
C ARG A 67 -16.57 5.85 -2.43
N GLN A 68 -17.43 5.15 -3.17
CA GLN A 68 -17.75 5.50 -4.55
C GLN A 68 -18.40 6.88 -4.65
N HIS A 69 -19.32 7.21 -3.73
CA HIS A 69 -19.96 8.52 -3.69
C HIS A 69 -18.98 9.63 -3.30
N ILE A 70 -18.17 9.44 -2.27
CA ILE A 70 -17.13 10.39 -1.84
C ILE A 70 -16.16 10.72 -2.98
N HIS A 71 -15.71 9.71 -3.73
CA HIS A 71 -14.87 9.93 -4.90
C HIS A 71 -15.59 10.73 -6.00
N ARG A 72 -16.89 10.46 -6.21
CA ARG A 72 -17.72 11.19 -7.17
C ARG A 72 -17.97 12.65 -6.76
N LEU A 73 -18.03 12.91 -5.45
CA LEU A 73 -18.21 14.23 -4.86
C LEU A 73 -16.93 15.09 -4.89
N GLY A 74 -15.82 14.55 -5.40
CA GLY A 74 -14.56 15.28 -5.49
C GLY A 74 -13.77 15.33 -4.18
N PHE A 75 -14.13 14.52 -3.18
CA PHE A 75 -13.30 14.24 -2.00
C PHE A 75 -12.14 13.30 -2.37
N THR A 76 -11.47 13.58 -3.49
CA THR A 76 -10.16 13.03 -3.78
C THR A 76 -9.17 13.64 -2.80
N TYR A 77 -8.13 12.90 -2.41
CA TYR A 77 -6.98 13.49 -1.72
C TYR A 77 -6.48 14.67 -2.57
N GLN A 78 -6.74 15.89 -2.10
CA GLN A 78 -6.16 17.08 -2.69
C GLN A 78 -4.76 17.23 -2.12
N MET A 79 -3.79 17.62 -2.95
CA MET A 79 -2.45 18.00 -2.52
C MET A 79 -2.52 19.29 -1.71
N THR A 80 -3.01 19.19 -0.47
CA THR A 80 -3.28 20.31 0.43
C THR A 80 -2.17 20.45 1.45
N SER A 81 -0.91 20.47 1.02
CA SER A 81 0.16 20.88 1.91
C SER A 81 0.84 22.12 1.33
N LYS A 82 1.11 23.11 2.19
CA LYS A 82 1.99 24.24 1.86
C LYS A 82 3.34 23.79 1.31
N ILE A 83 3.74 22.55 1.60
CA ILE A 83 4.95 21.91 1.09
C ILE A 83 4.83 21.64 -0.42
N ASP A 84 3.65 21.26 -0.92
CA ASP A 84 3.42 21.03 -2.35
C ASP A 84 3.47 22.36 -3.13
N GLU A 85 2.93 23.45 -2.56
CA GLU A 85 3.02 24.80 -3.14
C GLU A 85 4.48 25.27 -3.27
N VAL A 86 5.26 25.12 -2.20
CA VAL A 86 6.70 25.45 -2.20
C VAL A 86 7.45 24.56 -3.19
N ALA A 87 7.20 23.26 -3.21
CA ALA A 87 7.88 22.37 -4.15
C ALA A 87 7.57 22.74 -5.60
N GLN A 88 6.34 23.15 -5.91
CA GLN A 88 5.96 23.64 -7.23
C GLN A 88 6.69 24.95 -7.60
N GLU A 89 6.87 25.88 -6.65
CA GLU A 89 7.64 27.12 -6.86
C GLU A 89 9.09 26.83 -7.30
N PHE A 90 9.69 25.75 -6.78
CA PHE A 90 11.07 25.37 -7.08
C PHE A 90 11.21 24.28 -8.17
N ASP A 91 10.12 23.93 -8.87
CA ASP A 91 10.10 22.82 -9.85
C ASP A 91 10.61 21.48 -9.28
N VAL A 92 10.31 21.23 -8.00
CA VAL A 92 10.70 20.02 -7.27
C VAL A 92 9.54 19.04 -7.28
N GLN A 93 9.77 17.84 -7.82
CA GLN A 93 8.83 16.74 -7.71
C GLN A 93 8.93 16.09 -6.32
N ILE A 94 7.83 16.09 -5.56
CA ILE A 94 7.77 15.37 -4.29
C ILE A 94 7.48 13.89 -4.55
N VAL A 95 8.39 13.02 -4.11
CA VAL A 95 8.15 11.58 -4.02
C VAL A 95 7.57 11.26 -2.65
N ARG A 96 6.32 10.79 -2.61
CA ARG A 96 5.64 10.41 -1.36
C ARG A 96 5.92 8.95 -1.04
N HIS A 97 6.37 8.71 0.18
CA HIS A 97 6.73 7.40 0.66
C HIS A 97 5.55 6.73 1.39
N PRO A 98 5.29 5.42 1.18
CA PRO A 98 4.22 4.71 1.85
C PRO A 98 4.50 4.55 3.36
N VAL A 99 3.44 4.64 4.16
CA VAL A 99 3.54 4.60 5.64
C VAL A 99 4.06 3.24 6.10
N ARG A 100 5.03 3.22 7.04
CA ARG A 100 5.67 2.02 7.63
C ARG A 100 6.54 1.20 6.67
N HIS A 101 7.01 1.77 5.56
CA HIS A 101 7.88 1.08 4.60
C HIS A 101 9.28 1.70 4.51
N CYS A 102 9.93 2.01 5.63
CA CYS A 102 11.24 2.69 5.65
C CYS A 102 12.32 2.03 4.77
N SER A 103 12.18 0.74 4.45
CA SER A 103 13.01 0.01 3.48
C SER A 103 13.00 0.61 2.06
N LEU A 104 11.97 1.37 1.69
CA LEU A 104 11.88 2.12 0.43
C LEU A 104 12.49 3.52 0.49
N ASN A 105 13.13 3.89 1.61
CA ASN A 105 13.79 5.18 1.76
C ASN A 105 15.32 5.00 1.70
N PRO A 106 16.00 5.37 0.60
CA PRO A 106 17.43 5.12 0.41
C PRO A 106 18.32 5.69 1.53
N ILE A 107 17.91 6.78 2.18
CA ILE A 107 18.69 7.38 3.27
C ILE A 107 18.84 6.45 4.48
N GLU A 108 17.92 5.50 4.68
CA GLU A 108 18.02 4.52 5.78
C GLU A 108 19.22 3.59 5.59
N LEU A 109 19.59 3.27 4.34
CA LEU A 109 20.79 2.51 4.02
C LEU A 109 22.06 3.33 4.29
N ALA A 110 22.04 4.62 3.96
CA ALA A 110 23.14 5.53 4.31
C ALA A 110 23.31 5.64 5.83
N TRP A 111 22.22 5.75 6.59
CA TRP A 111 22.24 5.72 8.04
C TRP A 111 22.76 4.40 8.61
N ALA A 112 22.38 3.27 8.04
CA ALA A 112 22.90 1.98 8.45
C ALA A 112 24.42 1.91 8.25
N ALA A 113 24.91 2.32 7.07
CA ALA A 113 26.34 2.34 6.74
C ALA A 113 27.13 3.29 7.65
N LEU A 114 26.62 4.50 7.91
CA LEU A 114 27.23 5.47 8.82
C LEU A 114 27.33 4.91 10.24
N LYS A 115 26.24 4.33 10.77
CA LYS A 115 26.24 3.71 12.11
C LYS A 115 27.21 2.54 12.19
N ASP A 116 27.28 1.72 11.14
CA ASP A 116 28.24 0.61 11.04
C ASP A 116 29.68 1.11 11.06
N TYR A 117 29.97 2.16 10.30
CA TYR A 117 31.29 2.78 10.25
C TYR A 117 31.69 3.34 11.62
N ILE A 118 30.83 4.14 12.26
CA ILE A 118 31.09 4.69 13.59
C ILE A 118 31.31 3.57 14.60
N ARG A 119 30.46 2.53 14.60
CA ARG A 119 30.60 1.41 15.55
C ARG A 119 31.94 0.68 15.41
N LYS A 120 32.42 0.50 14.18
CA LYS A 120 33.69 -0.20 13.91
C LYS A 120 34.92 0.62 14.31
N ASN A 121 34.84 1.94 14.21
CA ASN A 121 36.00 2.82 14.38
C ASN A 121 36.00 3.60 15.70
N ASN A 122 34.87 3.69 16.41
CA ASN A 122 34.77 4.40 17.68
C ASN A 122 35.34 3.58 18.84
N THR A 123 36.67 3.60 18.99
CA THR A 123 37.40 2.91 20.07
C THR A 123 37.39 3.67 21.40
N ASN A 124 37.21 5.00 21.35
CA ASN A 124 37.26 5.87 22.53
C ASN A 124 35.89 6.09 23.18
N PHE A 125 34.80 5.65 22.55
CA PHE A 125 33.42 5.76 23.04
C PHE A 125 32.98 7.18 23.46
N THR A 126 33.54 8.21 22.83
CA THR A 126 33.20 9.61 23.13
C THR A 126 32.27 10.22 22.08
N MET A 127 31.56 11.29 22.43
CA MET A 127 30.74 12.03 21.45
C MET A 127 31.59 12.79 20.43
N SER A 128 32.77 13.28 20.81
CA SER A 128 33.68 13.95 19.88
C SER A 128 34.17 12.98 18.80
N SER A 129 34.54 11.76 19.18
CA SER A 129 34.93 10.72 18.21
C SER A 129 33.77 10.31 17.30
N VAL A 130 32.53 10.26 17.81
CA VAL A 130 31.34 10.04 16.97
C VAL A 130 31.17 11.15 15.93
N TYR A 131 31.34 12.42 16.32
CA TYR A 131 31.21 13.55 15.43
C TYR A 131 32.28 13.54 14.32
N GLU A 132 33.55 13.32 14.70
CA GLU A 132 34.67 13.26 13.75
C GLU A 132 34.51 12.10 12.75
N LEU A 133 34.17 10.90 13.23
CA LEU A 133 33.93 9.74 12.38
C LEU A 133 32.73 9.91 11.45
N ALA A 134 31.68 10.61 11.92
CA ALA A 134 30.52 10.91 11.08
C ALA A 134 30.90 11.88 9.95
N ALA A 135 31.66 12.93 10.26
CA ALA A 135 32.13 13.88 9.27
C ALA A 135 33.07 13.20 8.25
N GLU A 136 33.98 12.33 8.71
CA GLU A 136 34.85 11.53 7.85
C GLU A 136 34.04 10.63 6.90
N PHE A 137 33.07 9.89 7.43
CA PHE A 137 32.20 9.04 6.61
C PHE A 137 31.43 9.84 5.56
N ILE A 138 30.82 10.97 5.94
CA ILE A 138 30.05 11.82 5.02
C ILE A 138 30.95 12.37 3.92
N ALA A 139 32.18 12.79 4.25
CA ALA A 139 33.15 13.28 3.28
C ALA A 139 33.63 12.19 2.30
N GLY A 140 33.66 10.93 2.74
CA GLY A 140 34.01 9.77 1.92
C GLY A 140 32.84 9.06 1.24
N PHE A 141 31.60 9.48 1.49
CA PHE A 141 30.41 8.86 0.92
C PHE A 141 30.28 9.26 -0.54
N ASP A 142 30.55 8.33 -1.45
CA ASP A 142 30.66 8.60 -2.88
C ASP A 142 29.33 8.41 -3.64
N ASP A 143 29.30 8.92 -4.87
CA ASP A 143 28.15 8.83 -5.77
C ASP A 143 27.72 7.38 -6.02
N LYS A 144 28.69 6.45 -6.02
CA LYS A 144 28.43 5.03 -6.23
C LYS A 144 27.64 4.44 -5.06
N ALA A 145 28.06 4.70 -3.82
CA ALA A 145 27.34 4.25 -2.64
C ALA A 145 25.92 4.83 -2.58
N ALA A 146 25.74 6.10 -2.98
CA ALA A 146 24.43 6.72 -3.10
C ALA A 146 23.55 6.01 -4.14
N GLN A 147 24.09 5.75 -5.34
CA GLN A 147 23.37 5.04 -6.40
C GLN A 147 23.01 3.61 -6.01
N ASP A 148 23.89 2.91 -5.30
CA ASP A 148 23.64 1.55 -4.82
C ASP A 148 22.50 1.53 -3.79
N ALA A 149 22.42 2.53 -2.91
CA ALA A 149 21.31 2.68 -1.97
C ALA A 149 19.97 2.95 -2.67
N ILE A 150 19.97 3.82 -3.69
CA ILE A 150 18.78 4.10 -4.50
C ILE A 150 18.31 2.83 -5.22
N ARG A 151 19.23 2.13 -5.90
CA ARG A 151 18.93 0.89 -6.63
C ARG A 151 18.35 -0.21 -5.72
N HIS A 152 18.81 -0.27 -4.46
CA HIS A 152 18.26 -1.20 -3.49
C HIS A 152 16.79 -0.89 -3.19
N ALA A 153 16.46 0.38 -2.94
CA ALA A 153 15.08 0.81 -2.69
C ALA A 153 14.18 0.54 -3.90
N GLU A 154 14.64 0.82 -5.13
CA GLU A 154 13.92 0.52 -6.37
C GLU A 154 13.64 -0.98 -6.52
N LYS A 155 14.62 -1.84 -6.21
CA LYS A 155 14.44 -3.30 -6.26
C LYS A 155 13.38 -3.78 -5.26
N LEU A 156 13.39 -3.21 -4.06
CA LEU A 156 12.37 -3.51 -3.05
C LEU A 156 10.98 -3.03 -3.50
N GLU A 157 10.90 -1.86 -4.14
CA GLU A 157 9.66 -1.33 -4.68
C GLU A 157 9.04 -2.29 -5.71
N VAL A 158 9.84 -2.79 -6.66
CA VAL A 158 9.40 -3.80 -7.64
C VAL A 158 8.92 -5.08 -6.94
N THR A 159 9.61 -5.50 -5.88
CA THR A 159 9.25 -6.69 -5.11
C THR A 159 7.89 -6.52 -4.42
N TYR A 160 7.68 -5.38 -3.75
CA TYR A 160 6.40 -5.08 -3.10
C TYR A 160 5.27 -4.94 -4.11
N LYS A 161 5.49 -4.23 -5.23
CA LYS A 161 4.50 -4.14 -6.31
C LYS A 161 4.09 -5.50 -6.85
N THR A 162 5.05 -6.41 -7.02
CA THR A 162 4.77 -7.78 -7.49
C THR A 162 3.95 -8.57 -6.47
N ALA A 163 4.27 -8.44 -5.18
CA ALA A 163 3.52 -9.08 -4.11
C ALA A 163 2.10 -8.53 -3.97
N ASP A 164 1.93 -7.20 -4.05
CA ASP A 164 0.61 -6.54 -4.00
C ASP A 164 -0.26 -6.97 -5.17
N ASN A 165 0.30 -6.99 -6.40
CA ASN A 165 -0.40 -7.50 -7.58
C ASN A 165 -0.82 -8.96 -7.40
N PHE A 166 0.00 -9.80 -6.76
CA PHE A 166 -0.34 -11.19 -6.49
C PHE A 166 -1.52 -11.31 -5.51
N VAL A 167 -1.55 -10.48 -4.46
CA VAL A 167 -2.66 -10.43 -3.50
C VAL A 167 -3.95 -9.95 -4.19
N GLU A 168 -3.89 -8.94 -5.05
CA GLU A 168 -5.07 -8.49 -5.82
C GLU A 168 -5.62 -9.60 -6.73
N ASN A 169 -4.73 -10.36 -7.38
CA ASN A 169 -5.12 -11.47 -8.25
C ASN A 169 -5.62 -12.72 -7.50
N ILE A 170 -5.30 -12.87 -6.21
CA ILE A 170 -5.87 -13.94 -5.34
C ILE A 170 -7.23 -13.52 -4.77
N VAL A 171 -7.46 -12.21 -4.58
CA VAL A 171 -8.71 -11.67 -4.04
C VAL A 171 -9.81 -11.55 -5.12
N GLU A 172 -9.47 -11.64 -6.40
CA GLU A 172 -10.45 -12.06 -7.41
C GLU A 172 -10.80 -13.54 -7.15
N PRO A 173 -12.08 -13.89 -6.88
CA PRO A 173 -12.44 -15.29 -6.73
C PRO A 173 -12.17 -15.98 -8.08
N GLN A 174 -11.05 -16.69 -8.13
CA GLN A 174 -10.80 -17.73 -9.12
C GLN A 174 -12.01 -18.66 -9.03
N SER A 175 -12.91 -18.58 -10.00
CA SER A 175 -13.91 -19.62 -10.21
C SER A 175 -13.15 -20.91 -10.45
N ILE A 176 -13.13 -21.77 -9.43
CA ILE A 176 -12.63 -23.14 -9.54
C ILE A 176 -13.55 -23.85 -10.51
N ASP A 177 -13.12 -23.98 -11.77
CA ASP A 177 -13.63 -24.98 -12.69
C ASP A 177 -12.67 -26.19 -12.61
N ASP A 178 -13.16 -27.27 -12.00
CA ASP A 178 -12.68 -28.65 -12.09
C ASP A 178 -12.43 -29.07 -13.57
N VAL A 179 -11.59 -30.01 -14.00
CA VAL A 179 -10.60 -30.97 -13.48
C VAL A 179 -10.02 -31.64 -14.75
N SER A 180 -8.78 -32.12 -14.73
CA SER A 180 -8.51 -33.44 -15.34
C SER A 180 -7.40 -34.15 -14.58
N ASP A 181 -7.83 -35.09 -13.73
CA ASP A 181 -7.00 -36.14 -13.15
C ASP A 181 -6.27 -36.90 -14.28
N THR A 182 -4.95 -36.94 -14.20
CA THR A 182 -4.19 -38.04 -14.76
C THR A 182 -3.50 -38.74 -13.61
N GLU A 183 -4.07 -39.88 -13.22
CA GLU A 183 -3.46 -40.87 -12.34
C GLU A 183 -2.05 -41.20 -12.81
N ILE A 184 -1.08 -41.08 -11.91
CA ILE A 184 0.13 -41.90 -11.97
C ILE A 184 0.31 -42.48 -10.57
N ASP A 185 -0.26 -43.66 -10.39
CA ASP A 185 0.10 -44.57 -9.31
C ASP A 185 1.45 -45.24 -9.59
N ASN A 186 2.14 -45.51 -8.48
CA ASN A 186 3.31 -46.35 -8.25
C ASN A 186 4.67 -45.66 -8.20
N LEU A 187 5.55 -45.96 -7.26
CA LEU A 187 5.54 -46.60 -5.94
C LEU A 187 6.98 -46.38 -5.43
N SER A 188 7.16 -46.37 -4.12
CA SER A 188 8.41 -46.15 -3.39
C SER A 188 9.66 -46.83 -3.96
N ASP A 189 10.82 -46.17 -3.88
CA ASP A 189 12.00 -46.83 -3.35
C ASP A 189 12.92 -45.86 -2.60
N ASP A 190 13.43 -46.38 -1.51
CA ASP A 190 14.13 -45.77 -0.38
C ASP A 190 15.60 -45.49 -0.73
N SER A 191 16.18 -44.39 -0.22
CA SER A 191 17.63 -44.21 -0.20
C SER A 191 18.06 -43.07 0.71
N ASP A 192 18.32 -43.51 1.94
CA ASP A 192 19.22 -43.03 2.98
C ASP A 192 20.27 -41.95 2.65
N ASP A 193 20.49 -41.16 3.70
CA ASP A 193 21.45 -40.10 3.95
C ASP A 193 22.91 -40.63 3.89
N SER A 194 23.79 -39.91 3.20
CA SER A 194 25.18 -39.78 3.64
C SER A 194 25.84 -38.54 3.06
N THR A 195 26.27 -37.68 3.97
CA THR A 195 27.26 -36.62 3.81
C THR A 195 28.55 -37.11 3.16
N ASP A 196 29.13 -36.31 2.26
CA ASP A 196 30.54 -35.87 2.35
C ASP A 196 30.96 -34.87 1.26
N ILE A 197 31.95 -34.04 1.65
CA ILE A 197 32.77 -33.01 0.96
C ILE A 197 32.30 -31.56 1.14
#